data_AF-A0A3D5KF73-F1
#
_entry.id   AF-A0A3D5KF73-F1
#
_cell.length_a   1.000
_cell.length_b   1.000
_cell.length_c   1.000
_cell.angle_alpha   90.00
_cell.angle_beta   90.00
_cell.angle_gamma   90.00
#
_symmetry.space_group_name_H-M   'P 1'
#
loop_
_entity.id
_entity.type
_entity.pdbx_description
1 polymer ?
#
loop_
_entity_poly.entity_id
_entity_poly.type
_entity_poly.pdbx_seq_one_letter_code
_entity_poly.pdbx_strand_id
1 'polypeptide(L)' 'MVYSIKEDVVRYILRVKVVQQREERQTFENQGGGEVEKKPIKVDQKIGRNDPCPCGSGKKYKNCCGRMA' A
#
# COMPACT_ATOMS: atom_id res chain seq x y z
N MET A 1 29.41 -34.30 -9.34
CA MET A 1 28.47 -34.75 -8.28
C MET A 1 28.77 -34.11 -6.93
N VAL A 2 29.95 -34.31 -6.32
CA VAL A 2 30.28 -33.62 -5.04
C VAL A 2 30.38 -32.11 -5.21
N TYR A 3 30.77 -31.64 -6.40
CA TYR A 3 30.89 -30.21 -6.71
C TYR A 3 29.54 -29.47 -6.69
N SER A 4 28.49 -30.05 -7.26
CA SER A 4 27.15 -29.45 -7.25
C SER A 4 26.56 -29.35 -5.84
N ILE A 5 26.85 -30.34 -4.99
CA ILE A 5 26.46 -30.31 -3.56
C ILE A 5 27.15 -29.14 -2.84
N LYS A 6 28.43 -28.88 -3.14
CA LYS A 6 29.17 -27.76 -2.56
C LYS A 6 28.58 -26.41 -2.98
N GLU A 7 28.23 -26.25 -4.24
CA GLU A 7 27.61 -25.01 -4.75
C GLU A 7 26.24 -24.74 -4.11
N ASP A 8 25.42 -25.79 -3.96
CA ASP A 8 24.10 -25.65 -3.36
C ASP A 8 24.20 -25.23 -1.88
N VAL A 9 25.11 -25.85 -1.12
CA VAL A 9 25.36 -25.49 0.28
C VAL A 9 25.79 -24.02 0.42
N VAL A 10 26.70 -23.55 -0.43
CA VAL A 10 27.16 -22.15 -0.44
C VAL A 10 26.00 -21.21 -0.80
N ARG A 11 25.18 -21.56 -1.79
CA ARG A 11 24.01 -20.77 -2.20
C ARG A 11 22.99 -20.63 -1.07
N TYR A 12 22.72 -21.70 -0.33
CA TYR A 12 21.77 -21.68 0.78
C TYR A 12 22.26 -20.83 1.96
N ILE A 13 23.54 -20.96 2.33
CA ILE A 13 24.13 -20.17 3.43
C ILE A 13 24.07 -18.66 3.12
N LEU A 14 24.39 -18.26 1.89
CA LEU A 14 24.43 -16.85 1.49
C LEU A 14 23.04 -16.21 1.29
N ARG A 15 21.95 -17.00 1.31
CA ARG A 15 20.58 -16.50 1.15
C ARG A 15 19.81 -16.42 2.47
N VAL A 16 20.44 -16.77 3.59
CA VAL A 16 19.87 -16.60 4.92
C VAL A 16 19.82 -15.11 5.25
N LYS A 17 18.64 -14.51 5.09
CA LYS A 17 18.35 -13.21 5.68
C LYS A 17 18.04 -13.46 7.15
N VAL A 18 18.98 -13.13 8.04
CA VAL A 18 18.71 -13.07 9.47
C VAL A 18 17.65 -11.99 9.66
N VAL A 19 16.42 -12.41 9.94
CA VAL A 19 15.35 -11.49 10.33
C VAL A 19 15.75 -10.92 11.67
N GLN A 20 16.29 -9.70 11.67
CA GLN A 20 16.54 -8.99 12.92
C GLN A 20 15.21 -8.82 13.64
N GLN A 21 15.25 -9.18 14.92
CA GLN A 21 14.15 -9.15 15.86
C GLN A 21 13.43 -7.82 15.77
N ARG A 22 12.12 -7.91 15.53
CA ARG A 22 11.18 -6.79 15.47
C ARG A 22 11.36 -5.95 16.74
N GLU A 23 11.88 -4.74 16.61
CA GLU A 23 11.81 -3.75 17.67
C GLU A 23 10.35 -3.67 18.11
N GLU A 24 10.11 -3.93 19.39
CA GLU A 24 8.78 -3.88 19.97
C GLU A 24 8.17 -2.54 19.59
N ARG A 25 7.04 -2.58 18.89
CA ARG A 25 6.28 -1.37 18.55
C ARG A 25 6.00 -0.68 19.88
N GLN A 26 6.72 0.41 20.16
CA GLN A 26 6.36 1.32 21.23
C GLN A 26 4.93 1.79 20.91
N THR A 27 3.96 1.21 21.59
CA THR A 27 2.60 1.72 21.61
C THR A 27 2.69 3.07 22.31
N PHE A 28 2.76 4.15 21.53
CA PHE A 28 2.60 5.49 22.05
C PHE A 28 1.25 5.55 22.79
N GLU A 29 1.30 5.60 24.12
CA GLU A 29 0.12 5.86 24.92
C GLU A 29 -0.34 7.29 24.62
N ASN A 30 -1.54 7.40 24.03
CA ASN A 30 -2.16 8.70 23.79
C ASN A 30 -2.67 9.26 25.12
N GLN A 31 -1.78 9.87 25.90
CA GLN A 31 -2.16 10.70 27.04
C GLN A 31 -2.38 12.13 26.52
N GLY A 32 -3.63 12.60 26.59
CA GLY A 32 -3.94 14.00 26.31
C GLY A 32 -5.35 14.20 25.80
N GLY A 33 -6.29 14.23 26.73
CA GLY A 33 -7.67 14.60 26.49
C GLY A 33 -7.79 15.99 25.89
N GLY A 34 -8.40 16.05 24.72
CA GLY A 34 -8.94 17.24 24.12
C GLY A 34 -10.16 16.80 23.33
N GLU A 35 -11.36 17.10 23.84
CA GLU A 35 -12.61 16.96 23.10
C GLU A 35 -12.62 17.96 21.95
N VAL A 36 -11.88 17.65 20.89
CA VAL A 36 -12.11 18.26 19.59
C VAL A 36 -13.20 17.41 18.96
N GLU A 37 -14.42 17.96 18.86
CA GLU A 37 -15.48 17.35 18.05
C GLU A 37 -14.95 17.09 16.65
N LYS A 38 -14.54 15.85 16.38
CA LYS A 38 -14.08 15.42 15.07
C LYS A 38 -15.29 15.31 14.17
N LYS A 39 -15.67 16.41 13.53
CA LYS A 39 -16.63 16.37 12.43
C LYS A 39 -16.05 15.44 11.36
N PRO A 40 -16.78 14.40 10.92
CA PRO A 40 -16.27 13.50 9.90
C PRO A 40 -15.96 14.30 8.64
N ILE A 41 -14.73 14.16 8.14
CA ILE A 41 -14.33 14.74 6.87
C ILE A 41 -15.21 14.08 5.80
N LYS A 42 -16.11 14.86 5.20
CA LYS A 42 -16.85 14.42 4.01
C LYS A 42 -15.85 14.36 2.86
N VAL A 43 -15.31 13.19 2.58
CA VAL A 43 -14.57 12.93 1.36
C VAL A 43 -15.56 12.91 0.21
N ASP A 44 -15.37 13.79 -0.77
CA ASP A 44 -16.13 13.76 -2.01
C ASP A 44 -15.96 12.38 -2.67
N GLN A 45 -17.05 11.87 -3.27
CA GLN A 45 -17.00 10.59 -3.98
C GLN A 45 -16.01 10.71 -5.14
N LYS A 46 -14.89 10.00 -5.04
CA LYS A 46 -13.92 9.90 -6.14
C LYS A 46 -14.61 9.18 -7.29
N ILE A 47 -14.60 9.80 -8.47
CA ILE A 47 -15.19 9.22 -9.65
C ILE A 47 -14.47 7.92 -10.03
N GLY A 48 -15.23 6.83 -10.14
CA GLY A 48 -14.71 5.54 -10.53
C GLY A 48 -14.30 5.52 -12.00
N ARG A 49 -13.31 4.69 -12.33
CA ARG A 49 -12.76 4.55 -13.69
C ARG A 49 -13.83 4.21 -14.76
N ASN A 50 -14.89 3.50 -14.36
CA ASN A 50 -15.96 3.07 -15.26
C ASN A 50 -17.23 3.94 -15.18
N ASP A 51 -17.29 4.92 -14.29
CA ASP A 51 -18.47 5.76 -14.08
C ASP A 51 -18.70 6.72 -15.25
N PRO A 52 -19.92 7.24 -15.44
CA PRO A 52 -20.19 8.27 -16.44
C PRO A 52 -19.31 9.50 -16.22
N CYS A 53 -18.67 9.98 -17.28
CA CYS A 53 -17.72 11.09 -17.20
C CYS A 53 -18.46 12.42 -16.92
N PRO A 54 -17.98 13.26 -15.98
CA PRO A 54 -18.71 14.43 -15.50
C PRO A 54 -18.68 15.60 -16.50
N CYS A 55 -17.91 15.47 -17.58
CA CYS A 55 -17.86 16.45 -18.69
C CYS A 55 -19.08 16.37 -19.63
N GLY A 56 -20.08 15.52 -19.35
CA GLY A 56 -21.30 15.41 -20.14
C GLY A 56 -21.15 14.66 -21.47
N SER A 57 -20.00 14.02 -21.72
CA SER A 57 -19.73 13.33 -22.99
C SER A 57 -20.48 12.00 -23.19
N GLY A 58 -21.19 11.51 -22.17
CA GLY A 58 -21.86 10.20 -22.19
C GLY A 58 -20.91 8.98 -22.17
N LYS A 59 -19.58 9.20 -22.15
CA LYS A 59 -18.55 8.14 -22.13
C LYS A 59 -18.18 7.76 -20.70
N LYS A 60 -17.65 6.54 -20.50
CA LYS A 60 -17.03 6.13 -19.22
C LYS A 60 -15.79 6.99 -18.94
N TYR A 61 -15.54 7.34 -17.67
CA TYR A 61 -14.46 8.23 -17.24
C TYR A 61 -13.09 7.85 -17.86
N LYS A 62 -12.72 6.56 -17.82
CA LYS A 62 -11.48 6.03 -18.43
C LYS A 62 -11.31 6.25 -19.93
N ASN A 63 -12.42 6.41 -20.65
CA ASN A 63 -12.44 6.59 -22.09
C ASN A 63 -12.60 8.07 -22.47
N CYS A 64 -12.66 8.97 -21.49
CA CYS A 64 -12.81 10.42 -21.68
C CYS A 64 -11.78 11.16 -20.83
N CYS A 65 -12.19 11.91 -19.80
CA CYS A 65 -11.28 12.73 -18.99
C CYS A 65 -10.21 11.91 -18.26
N GLY A 66 -10.50 10.65 -17.90
CA GLY A 66 -9.57 9.73 -17.26
C GLY A 66 -8.71 8.90 -18.22
N ARG A 67 -8.64 9.26 -19.52
CA ARG A 67 -7.84 8.53 -20.51
C ARG A 67 -6.34 8.86 -20.43
N MET A 68 -6.00 10.05 -19.94
CA MET A 68 -4.62 10.54 -19.78
C MET A 68 -4.22 10.77 -18.31
N ALA A 69 -5.09 10.38 -17.37
CA ALA A 69 -4.85 10.45 -15.93
C ALA A 69 -4.28 9.13 -15.40
#